data_AF-A0A8T4CM74-F1
#
_entry.id   AF-A0A8T4CM74-F1
#
_cell.length_a   1.000
_cell.length_b   1.000
_cell.length_c   1.000
_cell.angle_alpha   90.00
_cell.angle_beta   90.00
_cell.angle_gamma   90.00
#
_symmetry.space_group_name_H-M   'P 1'
#
loop_
_entity.id
_entity.type
_entity.pdbx_description
1 polymer ?
#
loop_
_entity_poly.entity_id
_entity_poly.type
_entity_poly.pdbx_seq_one_letter_code
_entity_poly.pdbx_strand_id
1 'polypeptide(L)' 'MADKKVVELLVSGGQATAGPPLGPALGPLGINTMAVVNRINEL' A
#
# COMPACT_ATOMS: atom_id res chain seq x y z
N MET A 1 -14.46 -6.79 17.57
CA MET A 1 -14.68 -7.21 16.17
C MET A 1 -13.61 -6.51 15.35
N ALA A 2 -12.79 -7.22 14.58
CA ALA A 2 -11.68 -6.59 13.85
C ALA A 2 -12.23 -5.85 12.63
N ASP A 3 -12.06 -4.52 12.58
CA ASP A 3 -12.47 -3.69 11.46
C ASP A 3 -11.66 -4.02 10.20
N LYS A 4 -12.25 -4.73 9.24
CA LYS A 4 -11.63 -5.01 7.94
C LYS A 4 -11.77 -3.77 7.04
N LYS A 5 -10.64 -3.16 6.67
CA LYS A 5 -10.59 -2.07 5.69
C LYS A 5 -10.00 -2.57 4.38
N VAL A 6 -10.70 -2.31 3.27
CA VAL A 6 -10.23 -2.61 1.91
C VAL A 6 -9.89 -1.29 1.22
N VAL A 7 -8.72 -1.22 0.61
CA VAL A 7 -8.23 -0.04 -0.10
C VAL A 7 -7.90 -0.46 -1.52
N GLU A 8 -8.59 0.13 -2.50
CA GLU A 8 -8.37 -0.12 -3.92
C GLU A 8 -7.59 1.05 -4.53
N LEU A 9 -6.50 0.74 -5.23
CA LEU A 9 -5.62 1.74 -5.84
C LEU A 9 -4.93 1.15 -7.06
N LEU A 10 -4.55 2.02 -8.00
CA LEU A 10 -3.80 1.66 -9.20
C LEU A 10 -2.34 2.05 -8.99
N VAL A 11 -1.44 1.10 -9.27
CA VAL A 11 0.01 1.29 -9.18
C VAL A 11 0.68 0.70 -10.41
N SER A 12 1.79 1.32 -10.83
CA SER A 12 2.66 0.75 -11.85
C SER A 12 3.32 -0.50 -11.28
N GLY A 13 3.03 -1.67 -11.86
CA GLY A 13 3.62 -2.95 -11.45
C GLY A 13 5.15 -2.92 -11.54
N GLY A 14 5.83 -3.45 -10.51
CA GLY A 14 7.29 -3.44 -10.42
C GLY A 14 7.94 -2.08 -10.12
N GLN A 15 7.17 -0.99 -10.03
CA GLN A 15 7.66 0.36 -9.71
C GLN A 15 6.80 1.05 -8.64
N ALA A 16 6.16 0.27 -7.76
CA ALA A 16 5.46 0.82 -6.60
C ALA A 16 6.44 1.54 -5.67
N THR A 17 5.99 2.64 -5.05
CA THR A 17 6.76 3.41 -4.07
C THR A 17 5.88 3.76 -2.88
N ALA A 18 6.48 4.10 -1.74
CA ALA A 18 5.73 4.54 -0.55
C ALA A 18 5.15 5.96 -0.68
N GLY A 19 5.34 6.61 -1.83
CA GLY A 19 4.70 7.89 -2.16
C GLY A 19 3.22 7.75 -2.53
N PRO A 20 2.59 8.81 -3.05
CA PRO A 20 1.26 8.73 -3.64
C PRO A 20 1.24 7.70 -4.78
N PRO A 21 0.21 6.84 -4.92
CA PRO A 21 -1.05 6.79 -4.16
C PRO A 21 -1.04 5.94 -2.87
N LEU A 22 0.02 5.16 -2.63
CA LEU A 22 0.08 4.18 -1.52
C LEU A 22 0.27 4.84 -0.14
N GLY A 23 1.14 5.84 -0.04
CA GLY A 23 1.43 6.55 1.21
C GLY A 23 0.18 7.15 1.88
N PRO A 24 -0.60 7.99 1.18
CA PRO A 24 -1.82 8.57 1.73
C PRO A 24 -2.91 7.55 2.06
N ALA A 25 -3.03 6.47 1.30
CA ALA A 25 -4.08 5.47 1.48
C ALA A 25 -3.80 4.51 2.65
N LEU A 26 -2.53 4.19 2.88
CA LEU A 26 -2.10 3.25 3.92
C LEU A 26 -1.61 3.95 5.20
N GLY A 27 -1.26 5.23 5.14
CA GLY A 27 -0.82 6.02 6.29
C GLY A 27 -1.81 6.05 7.47
N PRO A 28 -3.11 6.31 7.25
CA PRO A 28 -4.13 6.28 8.31
C PRO A 28 -4.36 4.89 8.93
N LEU A 29 -3.86 3.82 8.30
CA LEU A 29 -3.94 2.46 8.82
C LEU A 29 -2.78 2.11 9.76
N GLY A 30 -1.73 2.94 9.81
CA GLY A 30 -0.54 2.70 10.63
C GLY A 30 0.24 1.44 10.22
N ILE A 31 0.08 0.98 8.98
CA ILE A 31 0.75 -0.22 8.47
C ILE A 31 2.09 0.15 7.82
N ASN A 32 2.99 -0.82 7.71
CA ASN A 32 4.28 -0.62 7.04
C ASN A 32 4.08 -0.55 5.51
N THR A 33 4.02 0.66 4.99
CA THR A 33 3.91 0.96 3.54
C THR A 33 5.05 0.38 2.73
N MET A 34 6.29 0.39 3.24
CA MET A 34 7.45 -0.17 2.53
C MET A 34 7.31 -1.68 2.35
N ALA A 35 6.80 -2.39 3.35
CA ALA A 35 6.55 -3.83 3.24
C ALA A 35 5.50 -4.14 2.16
N VAL A 36 4.45 -3.31 2.07
CA VAL A 36 3.42 -3.44 1.02
C VAL A 36 4.00 -3.15 -0.36
N VAL A 37 4.80 -2.10 -0.50
CA VAL A 37 5.48 -1.72 -1.74
C VAL A 37 6.40 -2.82 -2.24
N ASN A 38 7.25 -3.36 -1.36
CA ASN A 38 8.15 -4.46 -1.71
C ASN A 38 7.35 -5.67 -2.19
N ARG A 39 6.27 -6.01 -1.48
CA ARG A 39 5.40 -7.12 -1.87
C ARG A 39 4.73 -6.90 -3.24
N ILE A 40 4.35 -5.66 -3.56
CA ILE A 40 3.79 -5.31 -4.88
C ILE A 40 4.85 -5.44 -5.98
N ASN A 41 6.10 -5.06 -5.70
CA ASN A 41 7.20 -5.11 -6.66
C ASN A 41 7.80 -6.52 -6.85
N GLU A 42 7.55 -7.44 -5.92
CA GLU A 42 7.95 -8.85 -5.99
C GLU A 42 6.98 -9.73 -6.82
N LEU A 43 5.80 -9.21 -7.17
CA LEU A 43 4.81 -9.86 -8.03
C LEU A 43 5.02 -9.49 -9.49
#